data_AF-A0A450TF19-F1
#
_entry.id   AF-A0A450TF19-F1
#
_cell.length_a   1.000
_cell.length_b   1.000
_cell.length_c   1.000
_cell.angle_alpha   90.00
_cell.angle_beta   90.00
_cell.angle_gamma   90.00
#
_symmetry.space_group_name_H-M   'P 1'
#
loop_
_entity.id
_entity.type
_entity.pdbx_description
1 polymer ?
#
loop_
_entity_poly.entity_id
_entity_poly.type
_entity_poly.pdbx_seq_one_letter_code
_entity_poly.pdbx_strand_id
1 'polypeptide(L)'
;MRNSLAVLPSLVEAAVFALEAEQPIYLAGGYGGVTLDMVRALDIDDCDWFAPLPDELASDPRLTDGLERLARIYEERGGKLPDNGLDDLENRQLAATHRPSEIAALIGLGLGRRFGEDNVVTPLGGITGDKRKSHVCLSGNVDSKRSASIAP
;
A
#
# COMPACT_ATOMS: atom_id res chain seq x y z
N MET A 1 2.34 -30.22 -20.32
CA MET A 1 3.68 -29.61 -20.19
C MET A 1 3.49 -28.12 -19.98
N ARG A 2 3.81 -27.59 -18.79
CA ARG A 2 3.76 -26.16 -18.49
C ARG A 2 5.14 -25.58 -18.86
N ASN A 3 5.20 -24.72 -19.87
CA ASN A 3 6.39 -23.91 -20.12
C ASN A 3 6.46 -22.84 -19.04
N SER A 4 7.25 -23.09 -17.99
CA SER A 4 7.54 -22.16 -16.91
C SER A 4 8.78 -21.33 -17.23
N LEU A 5 8.67 -20.43 -18.21
CA LEU A 5 9.31 -19.12 -18.07
C LEU A 5 8.35 -18.35 -17.17
N ALA A 6 8.77 -18.00 -15.96
CA ALA A 6 7.95 -17.19 -15.06
C ALA A 6 7.70 -15.84 -15.75
N VAL A 7 6.57 -15.74 -16.46
CA VAL A 7 6.01 -14.46 -16.87
C VAL A 7 5.58 -13.83 -15.56
N LEU A 8 6.34 -12.82 -15.10
CA LEU A 8 5.89 -12.00 -13.98
C LEU A 8 4.52 -11.45 -14.37
N PRO A 9 3.50 -11.55 -13.49
CA PRO A 9 2.18 -11.01 -13.80
C PRO A 9 2.32 -9.53 -14.10
N SER A 10 1.51 -9.05 -15.04
CA SER A 10 1.37 -7.62 -15.25
C SER A 10 0.89 -6.93 -13.96
N LEU A 11 1.07 -5.61 -13.84
CA LEU A 11 0.59 -4.88 -12.65
C LEU A 11 -0.93 -5.02 -12.46
N VAL A 12 -1.70 -5.07 -13.54
CA VAL A 12 -3.16 -5.29 -13.48
C VAL A 12 -3.48 -6.70 -12.99
N GLU A 13 -2.80 -7.72 -13.52
CA GLU A 13 -3.00 -9.10 -13.05
C GLU A 13 -2.64 -9.25 -11.58
N ALA A 14 -1.55 -8.62 -11.12
CA ALA A 14 -1.17 -8.61 -9.72
C ALA A 14 -2.23 -7.93 -8.84
N ALA A 15 -2.81 -6.82 -9.29
CA ALA A 15 -3.91 -6.15 -8.59
C ALA A 15 -5.16 -7.02 -8.53
N VAL A 16 -5.55 -7.66 -9.65
CA VAL A 16 -6.66 -8.61 -9.69
C VAL A 16 -6.45 -9.73 -8.68
N PHE A 17 -5.29 -10.38 -8.68
CA PHE A 17 -5.00 -11.46 -7.72
C PHE A 17 -5.01 -10.97 -6.27
N ALA A 18 -4.49 -9.78 -6.00
CA ALA A 18 -4.54 -9.18 -4.66
C ALA A 18 -5.99 -8.98 -4.21
N LEU A 19 -6.84 -8.38 -5.07
CA LEU A 19 -8.24 -8.16 -4.74
C LEU A 19 -9.03 -9.47 -4.60
N GLU A 20 -8.75 -10.49 -5.42
CA GLU A 20 -9.35 -11.82 -5.26
C GLU A 20 -8.95 -12.48 -3.92
N ALA A 21 -7.74 -12.22 -3.44
CA ALA A 21 -7.23 -12.70 -2.16
C ALA A 21 -7.56 -11.77 -0.97
N GLU A 22 -8.42 -10.77 -1.15
CA GLU A 22 -8.77 -9.76 -0.12
C GLU A 22 -7.56 -8.99 0.44
N GLN A 23 -6.49 -8.87 -0.35
CA GLN A 23 -5.30 -8.14 0.02
C GLN A 23 -5.44 -6.66 -0.35
N PRO A 24 -5.01 -5.74 0.53
CA PRO A 24 -5.03 -4.32 0.25
C PRO A 24 -4.03 -3.97 -0.86
N ILE A 25 -4.41 -3.00 -1.71
CA ILE A 25 -3.56 -2.43 -2.75
C ILE A 25 -3.31 -0.94 -2.47
N TYR A 26 -2.16 -0.45 -2.92
CA TYR A 26 -1.74 0.95 -2.82
C TYR A 26 -1.41 1.44 -4.22
N LEU A 27 -2.25 2.29 -4.79
CA LEU A 27 -2.16 2.73 -6.18
C LEU A 27 -1.53 4.12 -6.27
N ALA A 28 -0.23 4.17 -6.54
CA ALA A 28 0.50 5.42 -6.79
C ALA A 28 0.40 5.81 -8.28
N GLY A 29 -0.70 6.48 -8.66
CA GLY A 29 -1.05 6.82 -10.04
C GLY A 29 -0.30 8.03 -10.62
N GLY A 30 0.39 8.83 -9.80
CA GLY A 30 0.99 10.11 -10.23
C GLY A 30 2.13 9.99 -11.25
N TYR A 31 2.61 8.78 -11.55
CA TYR A 31 3.56 8.51 -12.64
C TYR A 31 2.89 8.14 -13.97
N GLY A 32 1.55 8.04 -14.00
CA GLY A 32 0.78 7.63 -15.18
C GLY A 32 0.85 6.11 -15.45
N GLY A 33 0.63 5.75 -16.71
CA GLY A 33 0.65 4.36 -17.19
C GLY A 33 -0.42 3.49 -16.54
N VAL A 34 -0.14 2.20 -16.45
CA VAL A 34 -1.12 1.19 -16.04
C VAL A 34 -1.69 1.40 -14.62
N THR A 35 -0.93 2.02 -13.71
CA THR A 35 -1.44 2.33 -12.38
C THR A 35 -2.50 3.42 -12.42
N LEU A 36 -2.33 4.42 -13.29
CA LEU A 36 -3.35 5.44 -13.54
C LEU A 36 -4.60 4.84 -14.19
N ASP A 37 -4.42 3.87 -15.09
CA ASP A 37 -5.55 3.16 -15.71
C ASP A 37 -6.37 2.39 -14.67
N MET A 38 -5.70 1.76 -13.70
CA MET A 38 -6.37 1.13 -12.57
C MET A 38 -7.09 2.14 -11.66
N VAL A 39 -6.47 3.29 -11.38
CA VAL A 39 -7.10 4.37 -10.58
C VAL A 39 -8.40 4.85 -11.24
N ARG A 40 -8.38 5.04 -12.56
CA ARG A 40 -9.57 5.42 -13.35
C ARG A 40 -10.62 4.32 -13.36
N ALA A 41 -10.22 3.07 -13.60
CA ALA A 41 -11.15 1.92 -13.63
C ALA A 41 -11.84 1.66 -12.28
N LEU A 42 -11.20 2.07 -11.18
CA LEU A 42 -11.71 1.91 -9.82
C LEU A 42 -12.40 3.17 -9.27
N ASP A 43 -12.52 4.24 -10.08
CA ASP A 43 -13.14 5.51 -9.67
C ASP A 43 -12.54 6.07 -8.37
N ILE A 44 -11.22 5.91 -8.18
CA ILE A 44 -10.53 6.41 -6.97
C ILE A 44 -10.34 7.92 -7.05
N ASP A 45 -9.95 8.42 -8.21
CA ASP A 45 -9.71 9.83 -8.50
C ASP A 45 -10.01 10.11 -9.98
N ASP A 46 -10.67 11.24 -10.27
CA ASP A 46 -11.07 11.64 -11.63
C ASP A 46 -9.85 11.81 -12.57
N CYS A 47 -8.68 12.11 -12.02
CA CYS A 47 -7.41 12.19 -12.75
C CYS A 47 -7.43 13.15 -13.96
N ASP A 48 -8.30 14.16 -13.95
CA ASP A 48 -8.50 15.13 -15.04
C ASP A 48 -7.22 15.90 -15.43
N TRP A 49 -6.23 15.94 -14.54
CA TRP A 49 -4.93 16.56 -14.80
C TRP A 49 -3.99 15.69 -15.66
N PHE A 50 -4.29 14.41 -15.88
CA PHE A 50 -3.55 13.55 -16.79
C PHE A 50 -4.21 13.51 -18.16
N ALA A 51 -3.40 13.60 -19.21
CA ALA A 51 -3.89 13.36 -20.57
C ALA A 51 -4.59 11.98 -20.66
N PRO A 52 -5.68 11.87 -21.43
CA PRO A 52 -6.28 10.58 -21.75
C PRO A 52 -5.25 9.64 -22.39
N LEU A 53 -5.47 8.33 -22.27
CA LEU A 53 -4.64 7.35 -22.98
C LEU A 53 -4.66 7.64 -24.49
N PRO A 54 -3.52 7.57 -25.18
CA PRO A 54 -3.52 7.49 -26.64
C PRO A 54 -4.25 6.21 -27.07
N ASP A 55 -5.17 6.31 -28.04
CA ASP A 55 -6.03 5.20 -28.53
C ASP A 55 -5.24 3.93 -28.93
N GLU A 56 -3.98 4.09 -29.33
CA GLU A 56 -3.11 3.00 -29.76
C GLU A 56 -2.65 2.08 -28.61
N LEU A 57 -2.59 2.58 -27.37
CA LEU A 57 -2.30 1.78 -26.16
C LEU A 57 -3.57 1.17 -25.54
N ALA A 58 -4.74 1.76 -25.81
CA ALA A 58 -6.05 1.22 -25.43
C ALA A 58 -6.40 -0.09 -26.20
N SER A 59 -5.54 -0.51 -27.14
CA SER A 59 -5.78 -1.64 -28.04
C SER A 59 -5.14 -2.96 -27.61
N ASP A 60 -4.45 -3.05 -26.46
CA ASP A 60 -3.98 -4.35 -25.94
C ASP A 60 -5.14 -5.10 -25.24
N PRO A 61 -5.66 -6.21 -25.81
CA PRO A 61 -6.79 -6.93 -25.22
C PRO A 61 -6.50 -7.46 -23.81
N ARG A 62 -5.24 -7.72 -23.45
CA ARG A 62 -4.87 -8.20 -22.12
C ARG A 62 -4.99 -7.11 -21.07
N LEU A 63 -4.65 -5.88 -21.43
CA LEU A 63 -4.81 -4.72 -20.56
C LEU A 63 -6.31 -4.46 -20.33
N THR A 64 -7.09 -4.43 -21.41
CA THR A 64 -8.54 -4.18 -21.35
C THR A 64 -9.27 -5.27 -20.55
N ASP A 65 -9.04 -6.56 -20.82
CA ASP A 65 -9.63 -7.68 -20.04
C ASP A 65 -9.23 -7.62 -18.56
N GLY A 66 -7.98 -7.27 -18.27
CA GLY A 66 -7.50 -7.10 -16.91
C GLY A 66 -8.23 -5.97 -16.16
N LEU A 67 -8.39 -4.81 -16.80
CA LEU A 67 -9.10 -3.66 -16.23
C LEU A 67 -10.60 -3.93 -16.07
N GLU A 68 -11.24 -4.59 -17.02
CA GLU A 68 -12.63 -5.02 -16.92
C GLU A 68 -12.84 -5.99 -15.75
N ARG A 69 -11.93 -6.95 -15.58
CA ARG A 69 -11.98 -7.88 -14.43
C ARG A 69 -11.77 -7.15 -13.11
N LEU A 70 -10.84 -6.19 -13.06
CA LEU A 70 -10.59 -5.37 -11.88
C LEU A 70 -11.83 -4.56 -11.48
N ALA A 71 -12.45 -3.88 -12.45
CA ALA A 71 -13.68 -3.10 -12.24
C ALA A 71 -14.83 -3.99 -11.76
N ARG A 72 -15.00 -5.18 -12.36
CA ARG A 72 -16.02 -6.14 -11.92
C ARG A 72 -15.85 -6.56 -10.46
N ILE A 73 -14.62 -6.89 -10.04
CA ILE A 73 -14.35 -7.25 -8.63
C ILE A 73 -14.70 -6.08 -7.69
N TYR A 74 -14.40 -4.86 -8.10
CA TYR A 74 -14.70 -3.66 -7.33
C TYR A 74 -16.21 -3.41 -7.21
N GLU A 75 -16.96 -3.54 -8.32
CA GLU A 75 -18.42 -3.43 -8.34
C GLU A 75 -19.11 -4.51 -7.50
N GLU A 76 -18.67 -5.78 -7.63
CA GLU A 76 -19.18 -6.91 -6.84
C GLU A 76 -18.98 -6.69 -5.32
N ARG A 77 -17.99 -5.88 -4.94
CA ARG A 77 -17.71 -5.47 -3.56
C ARG A 77 -18.44 -4.20 -3.13
N GLY A 78 -19.31 -3.65 -3.97
CA GLY A 78 -20.08 -2.44 -3.69
C GLY A 78 -19.23 -1.16 -3.76
N GLY A 79 -18.24 -1.12 -4.65
CA GLY A 79 -17.39 0.05 -4.87
C GLY A 79 -16.45 0.32 -3.70
N LYS A 80 -15.89 -0.73 -3.09
CA LYS A 80 -14.93 -0.62 -1.99
C LYS A 80 -13.75 -1.55 -2.17
N LEU A 81 -12.55 -1.02 -1.93
CA LEU A 81 -11.33 -1.80 -1.89
C LEU A 81 -11.11 -2.44 -0.51
N PRO A 82 -10.35 -3.55 -0.43
CA PRO A 82 -9.88 -4.07 0.84
C PRO A 82 -9.10 -3.00 1.62
N ASP A 83 -9.27 -3.01 2.93
CA ASP A 83 -9.16 -1.80 3.75
C ASP A 83 -7.88 -0.94 3.65
N ASN A 84 -6.69 -1.35 3.22
CA ASN A 84 -5.40 -0.60 3.16
C ASN A 84 -4.97 0.44 4.26
N GLY A 85 -5.78 0.74 5.27
CA GLY A 85 -5.49 1.68 6.37
C GLY A 85 -5.53 3.17 6.00
N LEU A 86 -5.82 3.52 4.75
CA LEU A 86 -5.99 4.91 4.29
C LEU A 86 -7.46 5.24 4.12
N ASP A 87 -7.82 6.49 4.43
CA ASP A 87 -9.15 7.01 4.09
C ASP A 87 -9.25 7.39 2.60
N ASP A 88 -10.44 7.77 2.14
CA ASP A 88 -10.69 8.09 0.73
C ASP A 88 -9.85 9.29 0.24
N LEU A 89 -9.58 10.27 1.11
CA LEU A 89 -8.79 11.45 0.76
C LEU A 89 -7.31 11.10 0.64
N GLU A 90 -6.80 10.29 1.55
CA GLU A 90 -5.43 9.79 1.54
C GLU A 90 -5.19 8.85 0.34
N ASN A 91 -6.18 8.03 -0.03
CA ASN A 91 -6.13 7.21 -1.25
C ASN A 91 -6.11 8.07 -2.52
N ARG A 92 -6.92 9.13 -2.60
CA ARG A 92 -6.83 10.13 -3.70
C ARG A 92 -5.47 10.81 -3.75
N GLN A 93 -4.94 11.22 -2.60
CA GLN A 93 -3.63 11.85 -2.52
C GLN A 93 -2.52 10.89 -2.99
N LEU A 94 -2.58 9.62 -2.60
CA LEU A 94 -1.66 8.58 -3.07
C LEU A 94 -1.77 8.39 -4.59
N ALA A 95 -2.99 8.36 -5.11
CA ALA A 95 -3.26 8.24 -6.54
C ALA A 95 -2.69 9.43 -7.34
N ALA A 96 -2.74 10.64 -6.79
CA ALA A 96 -2.29 11.85 -7.48
C ALA A 96 -0.77 12.10 -7.40
N THR A 97 -0.10 11.63 -6.35
CA THR A 97 1.30 12.03 -6.09
C THR A 97 2.32 11.24 -6.94
N HIS A 98 3.34 11.96 -7.42
CA HIS A 98 4.56 11.39 -8.02
C HIS A 98 5.77 11.56 -7.09
N ARG A 99 5.58 12.03 -5.85
CA ARG A 99 6.69 12.32 -4.93
C ARG A 99 7.03 11.07 -4.12
N PRO A 100 8.24 10.48 -4.28
CA PRO A 100 8.59 9.22 -3.59
C PRO A 100 8.43 9.28 -2.07
N SER A 101 8.77 10.42 -1.46
CA SER A 101 8.64 10.62 -0.01
C SER A 101 7.19 10.59 0.47
N GLU A 102 6.26 11.10 -0.34
CA GLU A 102 4.84 11.14 -0.02
C GLU A 102 4.19 9.76 -0.20
N ILE A 103 4.57 9.07 -1.27
CA ILE A 103 4.19 7.66 -1.49
C ILE A 103 4.63 6.79 -0.30
N ALA A 104 5.90 6.90 0.11
CA ALA A 104 6.42 6.14 1.24
C ALA A 104 5.71 6.49 2.56
N ALA A 105 5.41 7.78 2.78
CA ALA A 105 4.71 8.23 3.98
C ALA A 105 3.27 7.69 4.04
N LEU A 106 2.52 7.75 2.94
CA LEU A 106 1.14 7.26 2.87
C LEU A 106 1.07 5.73 3.01
N ILE A 107 1.94 4.99 2.30
CA ILE A 107 2.00 3.53 2.46
C ILE A 107 2.38 3.16 3.91
N GLY A 108 3.36 3.86 4.49
CA GLY A 108 3.76 3.65 5.89
C GLY A 108 2.62 3.95 6.88
N LEU A 109 1.82 4.98 6.62
CA LEU A 109 0.65 5.34 7.42
C LEU A 109 -0.43 4.25 7.38
N GLY A 110 -0.79 3.78 6.18
CA GLY A 110 -1.78 2.72 6.00
C GLY A 110 -1.35 1.41 6.67
N LEU A 111 -0.10 1.00 6.45
CA LEU A 111 0.48 -0.16 7.13
C LEU A 111 0.50 0.01 8.66
N GLY A 112 0.90 1.19 9.14
CA GLY A 112 0.95 1.51 10.57
C GLY A 112 -0.41 1.42 11.25
N ARG A 113 -1.48 1.86 10.59
CA ARG A 113 -2.86 1.74 11.12
C ARG A 113 -3.36 0.29 11.09
N ARG A 114 -3.02 -0.48 10.07
CA ARG A 114 -3.46 -1.88 9.94
C ARG A 114 -2.75 -2.86 10.87
N PHE A 115 -1.48 -2.60 11.20
CA PHE A 115 -0.64 -3.56 11.93
C PHE A 115 0.00 -2.98 13.21
N GLY A 116 -0.19 -1.68 13.47
CA GLY A 116 0.40 -1.01 14.64
C GLY A 116 -0.33 -1.28 15.95
N GLU A 117 -1.61 -1.68 15.90
CA GLU A 117 -2.38 -1.96 17.12
C GLU A 117 -2.09 -3.34 17.73
N ASP A 118 -1.42 -4.24 17.00
CA ASP A 118 -1.00 -5.56 17.52
C ASP A 118 0.18 -5.51 18.51
N ASN A 119 0.72 -4.31 18.80
CA ASN A 119 1.87 -4.11 19.71
C ASN A 119 1.60 -3.19 20.91
N VAL A 120 0.34 -2.93 21.27
CA VAL A 120 0.06 -2.32 22.59
C VAL A 120 0.30 -3.37 23.67
N VAL A 121 1.51 -3.35 24.24
CA VAL A 121 1.81 -3.95 25.53
C VAL A 121 0.80 -3.37 26.52
N THR A 122 -0.21 -4.16 26.89
CA THR A 122 -1.04 -3.90 28.06
C THR A 122 -0.10 -3.71 29.25
N PRO A 123 -0.21 -2.62 30.04
CA PRO A 123 0.62 -2.47 31.22
C PRO A 123 0.38 -3.67 32.14
N LEU A 124 1.49 -4.35 32.43
CA LEU A 124 1.64 -5.57 33.21
C LEU A 124 0.66 -5.70 34.37
N GLY A 125 -0.27 -6.66 34.24
CA GLY A 125 -0.90 -7.36 35.35
C GLY A 125 -0.63 -8.86 35.18
N GLY A 126 0.18 -9.43 36.08
CA GLY A 126 0.24 -10.88 36.30
C GLY A 126 1.38 -11.62 35.59
N ILE A 127 2.43 -11.89 36.36
CA ILE A 127 3.53 -12.79 36.01
C ILE A 127 3.03 -14.24 36.11
N THR A 128 3.02 -15.01 35.02
CA THR A 128 3.31 -16.46 35.04
C THR A 128 3.80 -16.88 33.65
N GLY A 129 5.00 -17.44 33.61
CA GLY A 129 5.84 -17.48 32.41
C GLY A 129 5.61 -18.64 31.44
N ASP A 130 6.23 -18.52 30.27
CA ASP A 130 6.84 -19.64 29.56
C ASP A 130 8.01 -19.12 28.71
N LYS A 131 9.08 -19.90 28.66
CA LYS A 131 10.34 -19.62 27.99
C LYS A 131 10.20 -19.94 26.49
N ARG A 132 10.69 -19.03 25.64
CA ARG A 132 11.61 -19.27 24.48
C ARG A 132 11.25 -18.42 23.25
N LYS A 133 12.00 -17.33 23.04
CA LYS A 133 13.02 -17.17 21.98
C LYS A 133 13.29 -15.68 21.78
N SER A 134 14.50 -15.31 22.15
CA SER A 134 15.12 -14.02 21.91
C SER A 134 15.37 -13.80 20.41
N HIS A 135 14.82 -12.72 19.87
CA HIS A 135 15.47 -12.01 18.77
C HIS A 135 15.93 -10.65 19.28
N VAL A 136 17.25 -10.55 19.37
CA VAL A 136 18.02 -9.38 19.74
C VAL A 136 17.95 -8.40 18.58
N CYS A 137 17.31 -7.26 18.77
CA CYS A 137 17.61 -6.05 18.01
C CYS A 137 18.40 -5.13 18.95
N LEU A 138 19.71 -5.07 18.75
CA LEU A 138 20.58 -4.06 19.35
C LEU A 138 20.30 -2.73 18.65
N SER A 139 19.55 -1.83 19.30
CA SER A 139 19.63 -0.41 19.01
C SER A 139 20.37 0.25 20.16
N GLY A 140 21.60 0.70 19.88
CA GLY A 140 22.40 1.48 20.82
C GLY A 140 21.78 2.85 20.99
N ASN A 141 21.29 3.13 22.19
CA ASN A 141 20.89 4.47 22.60
C ASN A 141 22.00 5.05 23.48
N VAL A 142 22.74 6.04 22.98
CA VAL A 142 23.63 6.86 23.81
C VAL A 142 22.90 8.16 24.07
N ASP A 143 22.18 8.20 25.19
CA ASP A 143 21.70 9.44 25.79
C ASP A 143 22.31 9.53 27.19
N SER A 144 23.40 10.30 27.31
CA SER A 144 23.98 10.65 28.61
C SER A 144 23.56 12.07 28.96
N LYS A 145 22.67 12.19 29.95
CA LYS A 145 22.34 13.44 30.61
C LYS A 145 23.18 13.62 31.87
N ARG A 146 23.59 14.89 32.06
CA ARG A 146 23.91 15.62 33.29
C ARG A 146 25.33 15.51 33.86
N SER A 147 25.98 16.66 33.98
CA SER A 147 26.30 17.26 35.28
C SER A 147 26.47 18.78 35.13
N ALA A 148 25.94 19.53 36.09
CA ALA A 148 25.91 20.99 36.12
C ALA A 148 27.10 21.57 36.91
N SER A 149 27.39 22.84 36.62
CA SER A 149 27.89 23.88 37.53
C SER A 149 29.39 23.91 37.89
N ILE A 150 30.08 25.01 37.55
CA ILE A 150 30.43 26.16 38.42
C ILE A 150 31.53 27.00 37.70
N ALA A 151 31.31 28.32 37.59
CA ALA A 151 32.29 29.33 37.17
C ALA A 151 33.22 29.74 38.33
N PRO A 152 34.37 30.36 38.06
CA PRO A 152 34.40 31.80 37.75
C PRO A 152 35.08 32.14 36.41
#